data_AF-A0AAD8XNZ2-F1
#
_entry.id   AF-A0AAD8XNZ2-F1
#
_cell.length_a   1.000
_cell.length_b   1.000
_cell.length_c   1.000
_cell.angle_alpha   90.00
_cell.angle_beta   90.00
_cell.angle_gamma   90.00
#
_symmetry.space_group_name_H-M   'P 1'
#
loop_
_entity.id
_entity.type
_entity.pdbx_description
1 polymer ?
#
loop_
_entity_poly.entity_id
_entity_poly.type
_entity_poly.pdbx_seq_one_letter_code
_entity_poly.pdbx_strand_id
1 'polypeptide(L)'
;MGKAKAGKRNAAASSGSPYSRPSQKTNNVFKFNTNVGQHILKNPGVADAIVHKAELKPTDTVLEIGPGTGNLTVRILEKAKKLIAIEFDPRMAAEVTKRVQGTPEQRKLDVMLGDAIKVEWVPFDVLISNTPYQISSPLVFKMLAMPKPPRQAILMFQLEFGQRLVAKPGDKLYGRLSVNANFWATCSNVMKVSKANFRPPPQVDSCVVRIVPKQGAERPTIAFEEFDGLLRVCFNRKNRTMRASWLGTKEVLQMLEKNYRTWAAMNNVPLDDSLVEDDEDDAMEMDDDADAGGNDDDDVEPMDDDTPEFFKELNATAAKAPEKTKSKRKKTKVAALVRSKIERALESTELMEKRARLCDETDFLKLLSALNSEGIHFA
;
A
#
# COMPACT_ATOMS: atom_id res chain seq x y z
N MET A 1 -49.07 54.72 15.59
CA MET A 1 -47.62 54.87 15.35
C MET A 1 -47.00 55.48 16.61
N GLY A 2 -46.32 54.64 17.40
CA GLY A 2 -45.90 54.92 18.78
C GLY A 2 -44.61 55.74 18.89
N LYS A 3 -44.58 56.61 19.91
CA LYS A 3 -43.52 57.54 20.29
C LYS A 3 -42.25 56.84 20.80
N ALA A 4 -41.10 57.46 20.56
CA ALA A 4 -39.81 57.13 21.13
C ALA A 4 -39.77 57.31 22.67
N LYS A 5 -39.01 56.43 23.35
CA LYS A 5 -38.47 56.65 24.70
C LYS A 5 -37.00 56.21 24.74
N ALA A 6 -36.16 57.08 25.25
CA ALA A 6 -34.76 56.83 25.57
C ALA A 6 -34.61 56.20 26.97
N GLY A 7 -33.53 55.42 27.16
CA GLY A 7 -32.85 55.26 28.45
C GLY A 7 -32.65 53.84 28.96
N LYS A 8 -31.42 53.32 28.84
CA LYS A 8 -30.60 52.96 30.01
C LYS A 8 -29.16 52.65 29.59
N ARG A 9 -28.23 53.45 30.13
CA ARG A 9 -26.78 53.18 30.18
C ARG A 9 -26.55 52.00 31.13
N ASN A 10 -25.76 51.02 30.70
CA ASN A 10 -25.00 50.17 31.62
C ASN A 10 -23.53 50.28 31.22
N ALA A 11 -22.82 51.14 31.95
CA ALA A 11 -21.38 51.08 32.05
C ALA A 11 -21.03 49.89 32.96
N ALA A 12 -20.30 48.91 32.44
CA ALA A 12 -19.54 47.98 33.25
C ALA A 12 -18.08 48.15 32.86
N ALA A 13 -17.38 48.99 33.60
CA ALA A 13 -15.93 49.01 33.64
C ALA A 13 -15.47 47.68 34.24
N SER A 14 -14.85 46.81 33.44
CA SER A 14 -14.02 45.74 33.99
C SER A 14 -12.60 46.27 34.12
N SER A 15 -12.23 46.51 35.37
CA SER A 15 -10.89 46.79 35.85
C SER A 15 -9.92 45.71 35.36
N GLY A 16 -9.09 46.05 34.38
CA GLY A 16 -7.91 45.27 34.05
C GLY A 16 -6.92 45.33 35.21
N SER A 17 -6.81 44.24 35.97
CA SER A 17 -5.74 44.05 36.95
C SER A 17 -4.38 44.12 36.24
N PRO A 18 -3.37 44.83 36.77
CA PRO A 18 -2.04 44.98 36.15
C PRO A 18 -1.22 43.67 36.14
N TYR A 19 -1.78 42.54 36.58
CA TYR A 19 -1.14 41.23 36.62
C TYR A 19 -1.70 40.23 35.59
N SER A 20 -2.33 40.69 34.51
CA SER A 20 -2.65 39.78 33.40
C SER A 20 -1.35 39.33 32.73
N ARG A 21 -0.95 38.07 32.97
CA ARG A 21 0.12 37.40 32.23
C ARG A 21 -0.18 37.56 30.73
N PRO A 22 0.78 37.99 29.91
CA PRO A 22 0.55 38.06 28.47
C PRO A 22 0.24 36.64 27.99
N SER A 23 -0.93 36.46 27.39
CA SER A 23 -1.23 35.25 26.64
C SER A 23 -0.14 35.11 25.59
N GLN A 24 0.60 34.01 25.65
CA GLN A 24 1.51 33.63 24.58
C GLN A 24 0.68 33.59 23.29
N LYS A 25 0.85 34.61 22.45
CA LYS A 25 0.46 34.53 21.05
C LYS A 25 1.24 33.35 20.47
N THR A 26 0.58 32.21 20.35
CA THR A 26 1.09 31.10 19.56
C THR A 26 1.25 31.66 18.14
N ASN A 27 2.48 31.87 17.71
CA ASN A 27 2.80 32.17 16.32
C ASN A 27 2.21 31.05 15.46
N ASN A 28 1.04 31.31 14.88
CA ASN A 28 0.32 30.40 13.99
C ASN A 28 0.97 30.40 12.59
N VAL A 29 2.30 30.29 12.55
CA VAL A 29 3.11 30.43 11.33
C VAL A 29 3.10 29.14 10.49
N PHE A 30 2.67 28.02 11.08
CA PHE A 30 2.57 26.74 10.39
C PHE A 30 1.16 26.17 10.44
N LYS A 31 0.43 26.30 9.32
CA LYS A 31 -0.81 25.57 9.08
C LYS A 31 -0.44 24.22 8.45
N PHE A 32 -0.62 23.14 9.21
CA PHE A 32 -0.44 21.79 8.70
C PHE A 32 -1.47 21.50 7.61
N ASN A 33 -1.01 20.91 6.51
CA ASN A 33 -1.85 20.51 5.41
C ASN A 33 -2.35 19.08 5.63
N THR A 34 -3.54 18.96 6.22
CA THR A 34 -4.19 17.66 6.47
C THR A 34 -4.54 16.91 5.19
N ASN A 35 -4.71 17.61 4.06
CA ASN A 35 -5.05 16.98 2.77
C ASN A 35 -3.90 16.10 2.26
N VAL A 36 -2.66 16.45 2.58
CA VAL A 36 -1.46 15.64 2.29
C VAL A 36 -1.04 14.77 3.47
N GLY A 37 -1.91 14.57 4.46
CA GLY A 37 -1.67 13.65 5.58
C GLY A 37 -0.73 14.16 6.68
N GLN A 38 -0.48 15.48 6.78
CA GLN A 38 0.38 16.04 7.84
C GLN A 38 -0.28 15.95 9.23
N HIS A 39 -0.08 14.82 9.91
CA HIS A 39 -0.46 14.57 11.30
C HIS A 39 0.79 14.40 12.17
N ILE A 40 1.11 15.42 12.97
CA ILE A 40 2.34 15.42 13.77
C ILE A 40 2.14 14.61 15.04
N LEU A 41 2.96 13.58 15.26
CA LEU A 41 3.03 12.85 16.51
C LEU A 41 3.53 13.79 17.63
N LYS A 42 2.68 14.11 18.60
CA LYS A 42 3.00 15.04 19.70
C LYS A 42 3.39 14.34 21.01
N ASN A 43 3.06 13.05 21.16
CA ASN A 43 3.34 12.34 22.41
C ASN A 43 4.80 11.85 22.43
N PRO A 44 5.66 12.38 23.32
CA PRO A 44 7.06 11.98 23.41
C PRO A 44 7.20 10.50 23.77
N GLY A 45 6.36 9.96 24.66
CA GLY A 45 6.43 8.57 25.09
C GLY A 45 6.15 7.57 23.96
N VAL A 46 5.29 7.92 23.01
CA VAL A 46 5.07 7.10 21.81
C VAL A 46 6.30 7.14 20.90
N ALA A 47 6.91 8.31 20.71
CA ALA A 47 8.13 8.45 19.93
C ALA A 47 9.31 7.68 20.56
N ASP A 48 9.45 7.74 21.88
CA ASP A 48 10.43 6.96 22.65
C ASP A 48 10.20 5.45 22.48
N ALA A 49 8.94 5.00 22.55
CA ALA A 49 8.58 3.61 22.35
C ALA A 49 8.90 3.12 20.93
N ILE A 50 8.60 3.91 19.89
CA ILE A 50 8.93 3.60 18.49
C ILE A 50 10.43 3.39 18.33
N VAL A 51 11.24 4.35 18.77
CA VAL A 51 12.71 4.30 18.63
C VAL A 51 13.31 3.19 19.49
N HIS A 52 12.74 2.91 20.67
CA HIS A 52 13.17 1.77 21.48
C HIS A 52 12.89 0.43 20.78
N LYS A 53 11.69 0.26 20.21
CA LYS A 53 11.31 -0.94 19.45
C LYS A 53 12.04 -1.06 18.11
N ALA A 54 12.63 0.01 17.60
CA ALA A 54 13.50 -0.03 16.44
C ALA A 54 14.87 -0.66 16.70
N GLU A 55 15.25 -0.92 17.95
CA GLU A 55 16.46 -1.67 18.32
C GLU A 55 17.69 -1.20 17.50
N LEU A 56 17.86 0.12 17.46
CA LEU A 56 18.91 0.77 16.69
C LEU A 56 20.27 0.42 17.26
N LYS A 57 21.21 0.06 16.37
CA LYS A 57 22.61 -0.10 16.71
C LYS A 57 23.35 1.24 16.55
N PRO A 58 24.40 1.50 17.33
CA PRO A 58 25.21 2.71 17.17
C PRO A 58 25.89 2.87 15.81
N THR A 59 25.96 1.78 15.03
CA THR A 59 26.51 1.75 13.67
C THR A 59 25.47 1.99 12.57
N ASP A 60 24.18 1.92 12.90
CA ASP A 60 23.10 1.95 11.91
C ASP A 60 23.01 3.33 11.25
N THR A 61 22.82 3.31 9.94
CA THR A 61 22.28 4.43 9.15
C THR A 61 20.77 4.26 9.06
N VAL A 62 20.02 5.26 9.49
CA VAL A 62 18.55 5.22 9.51
C VAL A 62 17.99 6.11 8.42
N LEU A 63 17.07 5.57 7.62
CA LEU A 63 16.21 6.36 6.74
C LEU A 63 14.95 6.74 7.51
N GLU A 64 14.65 8.04 7.57
CA GLU A 64 13.38 8.56 8.08
C GLU A 64 12.57 9.17 6.93
N ILE A 65 11.32 8.74 6.75
CA ILE A 65 10.43 9.31 5.74
C ILE A 65 9.39 10.17 6.45
N GLY A 66 9.31 11.43 6.07
CA GLY A 66 8.41 12.41 6.70
C GLY A 66 8.81 12.73 8.15
N PRO A 67 9.98 13.35 8.39
CA PRO A 67 10.41 13.76 9.73
C PRO A 67 9.45 14.76 10.40
N GLY A 68 8.66 15.51 9.62
CA GLY A 68 7.74 16.52 10.13
C GLY A 68 8.48 17.58 10.96
N THR A 69 8.09 17.76 12.23
CA THR A 69 8.76 18.70 13.14
C THR A 69 10.02 18.13 13.81
N GLY A 70 10.42 16.91 13.49
CA GLY A 70 11.64 16.28 14.00
C GLY A 70 11.53 15.60 15.36
N ASN A 71 10.32 15.26 15.81
CA ASN A 71 10.09 14.62 17.12
C ASN A 71 10.70 13.21 17.21
N LEU A 72 10.64 12.44 16.11
CA LEU A 72 11.30 11.14 15.98
C LEU A 72 12.79 11.33 15.64
N THR A 73 13.09 12.19 14.65
CA THR A 73 14.44 12.57 14.21
C THR A 73 15.44 12.73 15.37
N VAL A 74 15.13 13.58 16.36
CA VAL A 74 16.06 13.84 17.48
C VAL A 74 16.36 12.59 18.31
N ARG A 75 15.37 11.72 18.55
CA ARG A 75 15.53 10.47 19.31
C ARG A 75 16.32 9.43 18.52
N ILE A 76 16.17 9.42 17.20
CA ILE A 76 16.93 8.53 16.34
C ILE A 76 18.40 8.96 16.32
N LEU A 77 18.68 10.26 16.18
CA LEU A 77 20.04 10.82 16.13
C LEU A 77 20.86 10.59 17.41
N GLU A 78 20.20 10.47 18.56
CA GLU A 78 20.82 10.08 19.84
C GLU A 78 21.41 8.66 19.79
N LYS A 79 20.82 7.76 19.00
CA LYS A 79 21.16 6.32 19.01
C LYS A 79 21.88 5.84 17.75
N ALA A 80 21.61 6.47 16.60
CA ALA A 80 22.15 6.06 15.31
C ALA A 80 23.47 6.76 14.98
N LYS A 81 24.22 6.15 14.05
CA LYS A 81 25.42 6.77 13.47
C LYS A 81 25.06 7.96 12.60
N LYS A 82 24.03 7.78 11.77
CA LYS A 82 23.58 8.70 10.74
C LYS A 82 22.07 8.58 10.53
N LEU A 83 21.41 9.71 10.27
CA LEU A 83 20.02 9.77 9.84
C LEU A 83 19.95 10.46 8.47
N ILE A 84 19.19 9.87 7.56
CA ILE A 84 18.85 10.45 6.27
C ILE A 84 17.35 10.66 6.29
N ALA A 85 16.89 11.90 6.20
CA ALA A 85 15.48 12.24 6.26
C ALA A 85 14.99 12.66 4.86
N ILE A 86 13.97 11.98 4.32
CA ILE A 86 13.30 12.40 3.09
C ILE A 86 12.04 13.16 3.47
N GLU A 87 11.94 14.41 3.03
CA GLU A 87 10.80 15.29 3.31
C GLU A 87 10.28 15.94 2.03
N PHE A 88 8.96 15.92 1.86
CA PHE A 88 8.30 16.51 0.71
C PHE A 88 8.08 18.02 0.91
N ASP A 89 7.76 18.46 2.13
CA ASP A 89 7.52 19.87 2.44
C ASP A 89 8.82 20.60 2.81
N PRO A 90 9.32 21.53 1.96
CA PRO A 90 10.57 22.22 2.23
C PRO A 90 10.57 23.01 3.54
N ARG A 91 9.40 23.41 4.03
CA ARG A 91 9.28 24.14 5.30
C ARG A 91 9.48 23.21 6.50
N MET A 92 9.05 21.95 6.42
CA MET A 92 9.32 20.94 7.46
C MET A 92 10.79 20.52 7.45
N ALA A 93 11.40 20.40 6.26
CA ALA A 93 12.83 20.16 6.12
C ALA A 93 13.69 21.26 6.77
N ALA A 94 13.30 22.53 6.60
CA ALA A 94 13.95 23.64 7.28
C ALA A 94 13.76 23.59 8.81
N GLU A 95 12.57 23.22 9.29
CA GLU A 95 12.27 23.10 10.72
C GLU A 95 13.11 21.99 11.38
N VAL A 96 13.20 20.80 10.79
CA VAL A 96 14.02 19.71 11.35
C VAL A 96 15.52 20.05 11.34
N THR A 97 15.99 20.71 10.29
CA THR A 97 17.39 21.18 10.20
C THR A 97 17.70 22.19 11.29
N LYS A 98 16.82 23.18 11.48
CA LYS A 98 16.95 24.19 12.53
C LYS A 98 16.92 23.57 13.93
N ARG A 99 16.12 22.53 14.13
CA ARG A 99 15.96 21.87 15.43
C ARG A 99 17.25 21.22 15.95
N VAL A 100 18.12 20.75 15.06
CA VAL A 100 19.41 20.15 15.41
C VAL A 100 20.59 21.12 15.21
N GLN A 101 20.31 22.35 14.77
CA GLN A 101 21.35 23.33 14.47
C GLN A 101 22.14 23.69 15.73
N GLY A 102 23.47 23.60 15.65
CA GLY A 102 24.38 23.87 16.76
C GLY A 102 24.53 22.71 17.76
N THR A 103 23.88 21.57 17.53
CA THR A 103 24.05 20.38 18.38
C THR A 103 25.05 19.39 17.76
N PRO A 104 25.65 18.48 18.56
CA PRO A 104 26.54 17.43 18.04
C PRO A 104 25.90 16.49 17.03
N GLU A 105 24.56 16.41 17.02
CA GLU A 105 23.76 15.59 16.13
C GLU A 105 23.61 16.21 14.74
N GLN A 106 23.82 17.52 14.57
CA GLN A 106 23.68 18.20 13.28
C GLN A 106 24.47 17.51 12.17
N ARG A 107 25.71 17.08 12.45
CA ARG A 107 26.61 16.41 11.50
C ARG A 107 26.16 14.99 11.11
N LYS A 108 25.19 14.42 11.84
CA LYS A 108 24.64 13.09 11.59
C LYS A 108 23.36 13.14 10.74
N LEU A 109 22.76 14.32 10.57
CA LEU A 109 21.50 14.51 9.84
C LEU A 109 21.76 14.98 8.42
N ASP A 110 21.31 14.19 7.44
CA ASP A 110 21.16 14.61 6.05
C ASP A 110 19.67 14.75 5.74
N VAL A 111 19.25 15.87 5.15
CA VAL A 111 17.85 16.09 4.74
C VAL A 111 17.77 16.17 3.22
N MET A 112 16.99 15.28 2.62
CA MET A 112 16.72 15.20 1.19
C MET A 112 15.31 15.70 0.92
N LEU A 113 15.19 16.69 0.04
CA LEU A 113 13.89 17.18 -0.42
C LEU A 113 13.38 16.32 -1.57
N GLY A 114 12.16 15.81 -1.46
CA GLY A 114 11.50 15.13 -2.57
C GLY A 114 10.40 14.17 -2.16
N ASP A 115 9.75 13.60 -3.17
CA ASP A 115 8.76 12.55 -3.01
C ASP A 115 9.47 11.22 -2.73
N ALA A 116 9.23 10.64 -1.55
CA ALA A 116 9.87 9.40 -1.12
C ALA A 116 9.60 8.21 -2.07
N ILE A 117 8.49 8.23 -2.82
CA ILE A 117 8.18 7.17 -3.80
C ILE A 117 9.01 7.35 -5.07
N LYS A 118 9.32 8.58 -5.48
CA LYS A 118 10.04 8.88 -6.74
C LYS A 118 11.56 8.99 -6.57
N VAL A 119 12.02 9.45 -5.40
CA VAL A 119 13.44 9.64 -5.12
C VAL A 119 14.14 8.29 -4.96
N GLU A 120 15.32 8.12 -5.54
CA GLU A 120 16.14 6.92 -5.30
C GLU A 120 16.66 6.92 -3.86
N TRP A 121 16.45 5.81 -3.16
CA TRP A 121 16.91 5.68 -1.78
C TRP A 121 18.37 5.27 -1.74
N VAL A 122 19.17 6.06 -1.04
CA VAL A 122 20.55 5.69 -0.70
C VAL A 122 20.57 4.50 0.27
N PRO A 123 21.67 3.73 0.38
CA PRO A 123 21.73 2.60 1.31
C PRO A 123 21.52 3.00 2.78
N PHE A 124 20.72 2.21 3.50
CA PHE A 124 20.45 2.36 4.93
C PHE A 124 20.20 1.00 5.60
N ASP A 125 20.31 0.95 6.93
CA ASP A 125 20.15 -0.29 7.71
C ASP A 125 18.74 -0.44 8.28
N VAL A 126 18.11 0.66 8.69
CA VAL A 126 16.78 0.67 9.31
C VAL A 126 15.93 1.78 8.71
N LEU A 127 14.65 1.48 8.43
CA LEU A 127 13.66 2.46 8.03
C LEU A 127 12.72 2.77 9.20
N ILE A 128 12.51 4.05 9.51
CA ILE A 128 11.52 4.49 10.50
C ILE A 128 10.64 5.55 9.86
N SER A 129 9.31 5.45 10.03
CA SER A 129 8.44 6.50 9.52
C SER A 129 7.13 6.60 10.29
N ASN A 130 6.68 7.85 10.49
CA ASN A 130 5.28 8.19 10.70
C ASN A 130 4.66 8.48 9.33
N THR A 131 4.40 7.42 8.57
CA THR A 131 4.10 7.51 7.14
C THR A 131 2.81 8.28 6.89
N PRO A 132 2.79 9.28 5.98
CA PRO A 132 1.53 9.82 5.46
C PRO A 132 0.71 8.69 4.83
N TYR A 133 -0.55 8.54 5.24
CA TYR A 133 -1.32 7.34 4.93
C TYR A 133 -1.50 7.09 3.42
N GLN A 134 -1.48 8.15 2.62
CA GLN A 134 -1.62 8.13 1.16
C GLN A 134 -0.50 7.36 0.46
N ILE A 135 0.69 7.26 1.07
CA ILE A 135 1.85 6.59 0.46
C ILE A 135 2.18 5.25 1.13
N SER A 136 1.29 4.72 1.98
CA SER A 136 1.59 3.52 2.79
C SER A 136 1.90 2.28 1.95
N SER A 137 1.02 1.91 1.00
CA SER A 137 1.22 0.77 0.12
C SER A 137 2.45 0.92 -0.79
N PRO A 138 2.61 2.02 -1.57
CA PRO A 138 3.77 2.16 -2.44
C PRO A 138 5.08 2.25 -1.66
N LEU A 139 5.06 2.78 -0.43
CA LEU A 139 6.22 2.76 0.44
C LEU A 139 6.65 1.33 0.80
N VAL A 140 5.69 0.50 1.23
CA VAL A 140 5.96 -0.89 1.60
C VAL A 140 6.46 -1.67 0.39
N PHE A 141 5.79 -1.56 -0.76
CA PHE A 141 6.22 -2.27 -1.97
C PHE A 141 7.59 -1.81 -2.47
N LYS A 142 7.86 -0.50 -2.49
CA LYS A 142 9.18 0.01 -2.86
C LYS A 142 10.28 -0.55 -1.97
N MET A 143 10.05 -0.63 -0.65
CA MET A 143 11.00 -1.23 0.28
C MET A 143 11.19 -2.73 0.03
N LEU A 144 10.10 -3.47 -0.20
CA LEU A 144 10.15 -4.92 -0.42
C LEU A 144 10.84 -5.28 -1.76
N ALA A 145 10.68 -4.44 -2.79
CA ALA A 145 11.31 -4.61 -4.10
C ALA A 145 12.82 -4.25 -4.13
N MET A 146 13.37 -3.65 -3.06
CA MET A 146 14.79 -3.29 -3.03
C MET A 146 15.70 -4.52 -3.18
N PRO A 147 16.77 -4.47 -3.99
CA PRO A 147 17.76 -5.54 -4.05
C PRO A 147 18.47 -5.78 -2.70
N LYS A 148 18.70 -4.69 -1.95
CA LYS A 148 19.30 -4.69 -0.62
C LYS A 148 18.33 -4.02 0.37
N PRO A 149 17.31 -4.75 0.85
CA PRO A 149 16.33 -4.18 1.77
C PRO A 149 16.96 -3.89 3.14
N PRO A 150 16.34 -3.03 3.97
CA PRO A 150 16.82 -2.81 5.33
C PRO A 150 16.78 -4.09 6.17
N ARG A 151 17.56 -4.08 7.25
CA ARG A 151 17.49 -5.11 8.30
C ARG A 151 16.10 -5.15 8.94
N GLN A 152 15.49 -3.98 9.14
CA GLN A 152 14.11 -3.87 9.60
C GLN A 152 13.51 -2.50 9.30
N ALA A 153 12.19 -2.43 9.28
CA ALA A 153 11.43 -1.19 9.24
C ALA A 153 10.44 -1.12 10.40
N ILE A 154 10.36 0.05 11.04
CA ILE A 154 9.35 0.38 12.05
C ILE A 154 8.48 1.50 11.49
N LEU A 155 7.31 1.11 10.99
CA LEU A 155 6.42 1.99 10.24
C LEU A 155 5.12 2.18 10.99
N MET A 156 4.68 3.43 11.11
CA MET A 156 3.36 3.74 11.64
C MET A 156 2.37 3.91 10.49
N PHE A 157 1.24 3.23 10.60
CA PHE A 157 0.15 3.24 9.62
C PHE A 157 -1.20 3.49 10.31
N GLN A 158 -2.25 3.66 9.51
CA GLN A 158 -3.61 3.50 10.01
C GLN A 158 -3.79 2.09 10.58
N LEU A 159 -4.64 1.98 11.61
CA LEU A 159 -4.86 0.72 12.31
C LEU A 159 -5.29 -0.40 11.35
N GLU A 160 -6.26 -0.12 10.48
CA GLU A 160 -6.76 -1.10 9.49
C GLU A 160 -5.68 -1.54 8.50
N PHE A 161 -4.88 -0.59 7.99
CA PHE A 161 -3.79 -0.90 7.07
C PHE A 161 -2.75 -1.83 7.71
N GLY A 162 -2.34 -1.55 8.95
CA GLY A 162 -1.42 -2.43 9.65
C GLY A 162 -2.04 -3.79 9.99
N GLN A 163 -3.36 -3.87 10.22
CA GLN A 163 -4.06 -5.14 10.36
C GLN A 163 -4.09 -5.94 9.05
N ARG A 164 -4.28 -5.28 7.89
CA ARG A 164 -4.17 -5.93 6.57
C ARG A 164 -2.78 -6.51 6.34
N LEU A 165 -1.70 -5.81 6.69
CA LEU A 165 -0.32 -6.29 6.55
C LEU A 165 -0.07 -7.63 7.26
N VAL A 166 -0.69 -7.84 8.42
CA VAL A 166 -0.48 -9.05 9.25
C VAL A 166 -1.64 -10.05 9.17
N ALA A 167 -2.63 -9.79 8.31
CA ALA A 167 -3.77 -10.68 8.13
C ALA A 167 -3.32 -12.02 7.54
N LYS A 168 -3.99 -13.10 7.95
CA LYS A 168 -3.70 -14.47 7.53
C LYS A 168 -4.77 -14.99 6.57
N PRO A 169 -4.48 -16.05 5.78
CA PRO A 169 -5.49 -16.69 4.94
C PRO A 169 -6.77 -17.00 5.73
N GLY A 170 -7.91 -16.60 5.18
CA GLY A 170 -9.22 -16.71 5.81
C GLY A 170 -9.69 -15.49 6.61
N ASP A 171 -8.79 -14.57 7.00
CA ASP A 171 -9.17 -13.35 7.69
C ASP A 171 -9.94 -12.39 6.74
N LYS A 172 -10.88 -11.61 7.28
CA LYS A 172 -11.64 -10.61 6.49
C LYS A 172 -10.71 -9.60 5.78
N LEU A 173 -9.63 -9.21 6.47
CA LEU A 173 -8.66 -8.22 6.00
C LEU A 173 -7.53 -8.83 5.15
N TYR A 174 -7.55 -10.15 4.91
CA TYR A 174 -6.58 -10.80 4.04
C TYR A 174 -6.79 -10.36 2.58
N GLY A 175 -5.68 -10.08 1.91
CA GLY A 175 -5.68 -9.49 0.59
C GLY A 175 -4.29 -9.50 -0.06
N ARG A 176 -4.17 -8.87 -1.23
CA ARG A 176 -2.92 -8.79 -2.00
C ARG A 176 -1.78 -8.22 -1.16
N LEU A 177 -2.05 -7.16 -0.39
CA LEU A 177 -1.07 -6.54 0.50
C LEU A 177 -0.54 -7.53 1.55
N SER A 178 -1.40 -8.36 2.12
CA SER A 178 -1.02 -9.36 3.13
C SER A 178 -0.07 -10.39 2.53
N VAL A 179 -0.41 -10.94 1.36
CA VAL A 179 0.43 -11.95 0.69
C VAL A 179 1.76 -11.35 0.26
N ASN A 180 1.74 -10.17 -0.35
CA ASN A 180 2.98 -9.48 -0.76
C ASN A 180 3.87 -9.11 0.43
N ALA A 181 3.30 -8.71 1.56
CA ALA A 181 4.13 -8.38 2.71
C ALA A 181 4.77 -9.65 3.31
N ASN A 182 3.98 -10.71 3.52
CA ASN A 182 4.44 -11.92 4.19
C ASN A 182 5.33 -12.82 3.31
N PHE A 183 5.20 -12.72 1.98
CA PHE A 183 6.06 -13.47 1.07
C PHE A 183 7.51 -12.94 1.10
N TRP A 184 7.72 -11.62 1.21
CA TRP A 184 9.06 -11.00 1.23
C TRP A 184 9.58 -10.61 2.60
N ALA A 185 8.74 -10.60 3.64
CA ALA A 185 9.11 -10.16 4.98
C ALA A 185 8.31 -10.87 6.07
N THR A 186 8.80 -10.77 7.29
CA THR A 186 8.01 -11.11 8.50
C THR A 186 7.42 -9.81 9.06
N CYS A 187 6.09 -9.74 9.09
CA CYS A 187 5.35 -8.58 9.58
C CYS A 187 4.74 -8.83 10.96
N SER A 188 4.85 -7.88 11.88
CA SER A 188 4.22 -7.98 13.21
C SER A 188 3.73 -6.63 13.73
N ASN A 189 2.58 -6.64 14.41
CA ASN A 189 2.08 -5.47 15.11
C ASN A 189 2.88 -5.24 16.38
N VAL A 190 3.44 -4.03 16.55
CA VAL A 190 4.27 -3.65 17.69
C VAL A 190 3.45 -2.98 18.77
N MET A 191 2.63 -1.99 18.39
CA MET A 191 1.77 -1.27 19.33
C MET A 191 0.65 -0.52 18.60
N LYS A 192 -0.48 -0.32 19.30
CA LYS A 192 -1.56 0.58 18.87
C LYS A 192 -1.28 2.01 19.36
N VAL A 193 -1.58 3.00 18.54
CA VAL A 193 -1.41 4.42 18.85
C VAL A 193 -2.74 5.14 18.64
N SER A 194 -3.28 5.72 19.71
CA SER A 194 -4.54 6.47 19.62
C SER A 194 -4.36 7.75 18.81
N LYS A 195 -5.38 8.12 18.01
CA LYS A 195 -5.46 9.40 17.29
C LYS A 195 -5.25 10.64 18.17
N ALA A 196 -5.51 10.55 19.47
CA ALA A 196 -5.28 11.63 20.43
C ALA A 196 -3.80 12.04 20.57
N ASN A 197 -2.88 11.17 20.14
CA ASN A 197 -1.43 11.40 20.16
C ASN A 197 -0.91 12.28 19.01
N PHE A 198 -1.80 12.75 18.13
CA PHE A 198 -1.44 13.55 16.96
C PHE A 198 -1.98 14.98 17.03
N ARG A 199 -1.39 15.86 16.22
CA ARG A 199 -1.86 17.22 15.99
C ARG A 199 -1.70 17.61 14.51
N PRO A 200 -2.80 17.98 13.81
CA PRO A 200 -4.19 17.73 14.22
C PRO A 200 -4.49 16.22 14.34
N PRO A 201 -5.49 15.79 15.14
CA PRO A 201 -5.86 14.38 15.23
C PRO A 201 -6.36 13.83 13.89
N PRO A 202 -5.94 12.62 13.46
CA PRO A 202 -6.55 11.92 12.34
C PRO A 202 -7.94 11.37 12.73
N GLN A 203 -8.69 10.88 11.75
CA GLN A 203 -10.04 10.33 11.99
C GLN A 203 -10.00 8.94 12.67
N VAL A 204 -9.00 8.14 12.31
CA VAL A 204 -8.82 6.76 12.75
C VAL A 204 -7.59 6.63 13.64
N ASP A 205 -7.56 5.58 14.45
CA ASP A 205 -6.37 5.19 15.21
C ASP A 205 -5.25 4.69 14.27
N SER A 206 -4.05 4.65 14.80
CA SER A 206 -2.85 4.17 14.12
C SER A 206 -2.31 2.91 14.79
N CYS A 207 -1.42 2.20 14.12
CA CYS A 207 -0.57 1.18 14.72
C CYS A 207 0.85 1.28 14.18
N VAL A 208 1.80 0.79 14.97
CA VAL A 208 3.20 0.64 14.59
C VAL A 208 3.40 -0.82 14.21
N VAL A 209 3.94 -1.06 13.02
CA VAL A 209 4.24 -2.37 12.47
C VAL A 209 5.75 -2.50 12.31
N ARG A 210 6.28 -3.66 12.70
CA ARG A 210 7.65 -4.07 12.39
C ARG A 210 7.61 -4.97 11.15
N ILE A 211 8.40 -4.60 10.16
CA ILE A 211 8.59 -5.39 8.93
C ILE A 211 10.06 -5.79 8.88
N VAL A 212 10.34 -7.08 8.84
CA VAL A 212 11.69 -7.64 8.73
C VAL A 212 11.81 -8.34 7.38
N PRO A 213 12.40 -7.69 6.36
CA PRO A 213 12.60 -8.30 5.05
C PRO A 213 13.41 -9.59 5.16
N LYS A 214 12.98 -10.64 4.44
CA LYS A 214 13.76 -11.88 4.30
C LYS A 214 15.04 -11.58 3.52
N GLN A 215 16.15 -12.19 3.96
CA GLN A 215 17.49 -11.98 3.41
C GLN A 215 18.18 -13.31 3.09
N GLY A 216 19.19 -13.27 2.22
CA GLY A 216 19.96 -14.46 1.85
C GLY A 216 19.09 -15.54 1.22
N ALA A 217 19.23 -16.78 1.70
CA ALA A 217 18.50 -17.95 1.18
C ALA A 217 16.99 -17.91 1.42
N GLU A 218 16.52 -17.12 2.40
CA GLU A 218 15.07 -16.98 2.68
C GLU A 218 14.39 -15.99 1.73
N ARG A 219 15.15 -15.16 1.02
CA ARG A 219 14.58 -14.16 0.12
C ARG A 219 14.15 -14.84 -1.19
N PRO A 220 12.89 -14.68 -1.63
CA PRO A 220 12.44 -15.25 -2.89
C PRO A 220 13.28 -14.77 -4.08
N THR A 221 13.60 -15.68 -5.01
CA THR A 221 14.36 -15.40 -6.24
C THR A 221 13.48 -15.02 -7.44
N ILE A 222 12.20 -14.74 -7.18
CA ILE A 222 11.18 -14.40 -8.18
C ILE A 222 11.13 -12.87 -8.30
N ALA A 223 10.96 -12.37 -9.53
CA ALA A 223 10.74 -10.95 -9.77
C ALA A 223 9.50 -10.46 -9.02
N PHE A 224 9.59 -9.28 -8.40
CA PHE A 224 8.49 -8.74 -7.58
C PHE A 224 7.24 -8.50 -8.43
N GLU A 225 7.45 -7.96 -9.63
CA GLU A 225 6.42 -7.59 -10.60
C GLU A 225 5.65 -8.81 -11.10
N GLU A 226 6.34 -9.95 -11.28
CA GLU A 226 5.74 -11.20 -11.72
C GLU A 226 4.74 -11.73 -10.69
N PHE A 227 5.15 -11.77 -9.42
CA PHE A 227 4.30 -12.26 -8.35
C PHE A 227 3.20 -11.25 -7.97
N ASP A 228 3.48 -9.94 -7.95
CA ASP A 228 2.44 -8.92 -7.74
C ASP A 228 1.40 -8.97 -8.87
N GLY A 229 1.81 -9.13 -10.13
CA GLY A 229 0.92 -9.27 -11.28
C GLY A 229 -0.01 -10.48 -11.16
N LEU A 230 0.53 -11.62 -10.76
CA LEU A 230 -0.25 -12.82 -10.40
C LEU A 230 -1.31 -12.49 -9.34
N LEU A 231 -0.88 -11.91 -8.21
CA LEU A 231 -1.79 -11.64 -7.10
C LEU A 231 -2.87 -10.63 -7.45
N ARG A 232 -2.60 -9.67 -8.34
CA ARG A 232 -3.64 -8.73 -8.82
C ARG A 232 -4.78 -9.46 -9.52
N VAL A 233 -4.48 -10.49 -10.31
CA VAL A 233 -5.53 -11.34 -10.92
C VAL A 233 -6.28 -12.10 -9.84
N CYS A 234 -5.57 -12.73 -8.90
CA CYS A 234 -6.19 -13.53 -7.84
C CYS A 234 -7.11 -12.72 -6.91
N PHE A 235 -6.68 -11.51 -6.51
CA PHE A 235 -7.36 -10.70 -5.51
C PHE A 235 -8.29 -9.62 -6.08
N ASN A 236 -8.47 -9.56 -7.41
CA ASN A 236 -9.48 -8.68 -8.04
C ASN A 236 -10.89 -8.93 -7.45
N ARG A 237 -11.27 -10.20 -7.32
CA ARG A 237 -12.50 -10.64 -6.64
C ARG A 237 -12.15 -11.76 -5.67
N LYS A 238 -11.59 -11.40 -4.52
CA LYS A 238 -10.96 -12.36 -3.58
C LYS A 238 -11.90 -13.44 -3.03
N ASN A 239 -13.21 -13.19 -3.07
CA ASN A 239 -14.23 -14.14 -2.64
C ASN A 239 -14.77 -15.00 -3.78
N ARG A 240 -14.45 -14.77 -5.05
CA ARG A 240 -14.82 -15.67 -6.16
C ARG A 240 -13.79 -16.81 -6.30
N THR A 241 -14.16 -17.88 -7.01
CA THR A 241 -13.25 -19.00 -7.28
C THR A 241 -12.11 -18.55 -8.20
N MET A 242 -10.97 -19.23 -8.14
CA MET A 242 -9.86 -18.96 -9.07
C MET A 242 -10.31 -19.16 -10.51
N ARG A 243 -11.13 -20.18 -10.81
CA ARG A 243 -11.74 -20.35 -12.14
C ARG A 243 -12.41 -19.06 -12.63
N ALA A 244 -13.27 -18.46 -11.81
CA ALA A 244 -13.98 -17.22 -12.16
C ALA A 244 -13.02 -16.03 -12.29
N SER A 245 -12.06 -15.86 -11.38
CA SER A 245 -11.10 -14.75 -11.43
C SER A 245 -10.22 -14.77 -12.68
N TRP A 246 -9.86 -15.97 -13.15
CA TRP A 246 -8.91 -16.17 -14.24
C TRP A 246 -9.56 -16.30 -15.62
N LEU A 247 -10.67 -17.05 -15.71
CA LEU A 247 -11.33 -17.37 -16.97
C LEU A 247 -12.60 -16.55 -17.21
N GLY A 248 -13.21 -16.04 -16.14
CA GLY A 248 -14.44 -15.24 -16.21
C GLY A 248 -14.20 -13.77 -16.57
N THR A 249 -12.96 -13.28 -16.48
CA THR A 249 -12.62 -11.87 -16.72
C THR A 249 -11.93 -11.68 -18.07
N LYS A 250 -12.63 -11.06 -19.03
CA LYS A 250 -12.15 -10.93 -20.43
C LYS A 250 -10.85 -10.14 -20.53
N GLU A 251 -10.74 -9.11 -19.72
CA GLU A 251 -9.59 -8.21 -19.65
C GLU A 251 -8.35 -9.00 -19.19
N VAL A 252 -8.48 -9.88 -18.20
CA VAL A 252 -7.39 -10.76 -17.73
C VAL A 252 -6.90 -11.65 -18.89
N LEU A 253 -7.81 -12.30 -19.60
CA LEU A 253 -7.45 -13.14 -20.75
C LEU A 253 -6.74 -12.34 -21.85
N GLN A 254 -7.19 -11.11 -22.15
CA GLN A 254 -6.53 -10.25 -23.13
C GLN A 254 -5.12 -9.84 -22.72
N MET A 255 -4.93 -9.48 -21.44
CA MET A 255 -3.60 -9.16 -20.89
C MET A 255 -2.67 -10.38 -21.01
N LEU A 256 -3.13 -11.56 -20.59
CA LEU A 256 -2.34 -12.79 -20.64
C LEU A 256 -2.06 -13.23 -22.09
N GLU A 257 -2.98 -13.04 -23.02
CA GLU A 257 -2.74 -13.28 -24.44
C GLU A 257 -1.61 -12.39 -24.98
N LYS A 258 -1.64 -11.09 -24.65
CA LYS A 258 -0.59 -10.15 -25.07
C LYS A 258 0.78 -10.53 -24.49
N ASN A 259 0.83 -10.90 -23.21
CA ASN A 259 2.06 -11.32 -22.56
C ASN A 259 2.59 -12.63 -23.16
N TYR A 260 1.71 -13.60 -23.39
CA TYR A 260 2.06 -14.88 -24.01
C TYR A 260 2.61 -14.70 -25.42
N ARG A 261 2.02 -13.81 -26.23
CA ARG A 261 2.54 -13.48 -27.57
C ARG A 261 3.95 -12.91 -27.52
N THR A 262 4.21 -12.03 -26.56
CA THR A 262 5.53 -11.43 -26.34
C THR A 262 6.55 -12.51 -25.96
N TRP A 263 6.18 -13.37 -25.01
CA TRP A 263 7.01 -14.51 -24.61
C TRP A 263 7.28 -15.49 -25.75
N ALA A 264 6.25 -15.84 -26.55
CA ALA A 264 6.37 -16.73 -27.69
C ALA A 264 7.31 -16.16 -28.75
N ALA A 265 7.21 -14.86 -29.03
CA ALA A 265 8.13 -14.18 -29.95
C ALA A 265 9.58 -14.21 -29.44
N MET A 266 9.81 -13.98 -28.13
CA MET A 266 11.15 -14.03 -27.52
C MET A 266 11.75 -15.45 -27.53
N ASN A 267 10.90 -16.48 -27.46
CA ASN A 267 11.32 -17.89 -27.40
C ASN A 267 11.21 -18.61 -28.76
N ASN A 268 10.93 -17.90 -29.85
CA ASN A 268 10.74 -18.44 -31.20
C ASN A 268 9.68 -19.57 -31.28
N VAL A 269 8.60 -19.45 -30.49
CA VAL A 269 7.45 -20.35 -30.53
C VAL A 269 6.48 -19.85 -31.61
N PRO A 270 6.18 -20.65 -32.66
CA PRO A 270 5.26 -20.23 -33.71
C PRO A 270 3.82 -20.17 -33.17
N LEU A 271 3.08 -19.12 -33.55
CA LEU A 271 1.69 -18.91 -33.17
C LEU A 271 0.78 -18.96 -34.39
N ASP A 272 -0.39 -19.61 -34.23
CA ASP A 272 -1.46 -19.61 -35.23
C ASP A 272 -2.47 -18.49 -34.90
N ASP A 273 -2.46 -17.44 -35.71
CA ASP A 273 -3.34 -16.27 -35.55
C ASP A 273 -4.70 -16.41 -36.26
N SER A 274 -5.01 -17.58 -36.81
CA SER A 274 -6.33 -17.81 -37.38
C SER A 274 -7.44 -17.74 -36.30
N LEU A 275 -8.63 -17.40 -36.76
CA LEU A 275 -9.82 -17.39 -35.92
C LEU A 275 -10.24 -18.83 -35.60
N VAL A 276 -10.82 -19.02 -34.42
CA VAL A 276 -11.50 -20.29 -34.11
C VAL A 276 -12.71 -20.38 -35.03
N GLU A 277 -12.91 -21.54 -35.68
CA GLU A 277 -14.12 -21.81 -36.46
C GLU A 277 -15.30 -21.82 -35.49
N ASP A 278 -16.45 -21.27 -35.89
CA ASP A 278 -17.59 -21.00 -35.00
C ASP A 278 -18.11 -22.32 -34.36
N ASP A 279 -17.61 -22.70 -33.17
CA ASP A 279 -18.19 -23.77 -32.36
C ASP A 279 -19.49 -23.25 -31.71
N GLU A 280 -20.59 -23.97 -31.91
CA GLU A 280 -21.95 -23.68 -31.43
C GLU A 280 -22.11 -23.65 -29.89
N ASP A 281 -21.01 -23.71 -29.11
CA ASP A 281 -21.01 -23.75 -27.64
C ASP A 281 -21.10 -22.37 -26.96
N ASP A 282 -21.18 -21.29 -27.74
CA ASP A 282 -21.26 -19.90 -27.25
C ASP A 282 -22.57 -19.58 -26.47
N ALA A 283 -23.46 -20.56 -26.25
CA ALA A 283 -24.70 -20.42 -25.49
C ALA A 283 -24.63 -20.87 -24.02
N MET A 284 -23.59 -21.59 -23.57
CA MET A 284 -23.51 -22.12 -22.19
C MET A 284 -22.61 -21.36 -21.22
N GLU A 285 -21.82 -20.37 -21.66
CA GLU A 285 -20.83 -19.70 -20.78
C GLU A 285 -21.32 -18.38 -20.17
N MET A 286 -22.51 -18.37 -19.55
CA MET A 286 -22.99 -17.22 -18.76
C MET A 286 -23.72 -17.58 -17.45
N ASP A 287 -23.57 -18.81 -16.94
CA ASP A 287 -24.39 -19.30 -15.80
C ASP A 287 -23.67 -19.54 -14.47
N ASP A 288 -22.44 -19.05 -14.27
CA ASP A 288 -21.76 -19.13 -12.95
C ASP A 288 -21.87 -17.84 -12.09
N ASP A 289 -22.81 -16.94 -12.41
CA ASP A 289 -23.14 -15.79 -11.55
C ASP A 289 -24.37 -16.04 -10.65
N ALA A 290 -24.88 -17.26 -10.58
CA ALA A 290 -26.07 -17.61 -9.79
C ALA A 290 -25.81 -17.83 -8.28
N ASP A 291 -24.62 -17.53 -7.75
CA ASP A 291 -24.34 -17.58 -6.31
C ASP A 291 -23.69 -16.29 -5.79
N ALA A 292 -24.46 -15.20 -5.80
CA ALA A 292 -24.12 -13.98 -5.06
C ALA A 292 -25.38 -13.20 -4.66
N GLY A 293 -26.18 -13.78 -3.76
CA GLY A 293 -27.19 -13.06 -2.99
C GLY A 293 -26.59 -12.19 -1.88
N GLY A 294 -25.42 -11.59 -2.10
CA GLY A 294 -24.72 -10.73 -1.15
C GLY A 294 -24.39 -9.39 -1.81
N ASN A 295 -24.52 -8.30 -1.06
CA ASN A 295 -23.99 -7.00 -1.48
C ASN A 295 -22.46 -7.13 -1.69
N ASP A 296 -22.04 -7.29 -2.95
CA ASP A 296 -20.65 -7.50 -3.41
C ASP A 296 -19.79 -6.20 -3.40
N ASP A 297 -20.16 -5.18 -2.61
CA ASP A 297 -19.36 -3.94 -2.50
C ASP A 297 -18.07 -4.13 -1.66
N ASP A 298 -17.98 -5.19 -0.84
CA ASP A 298 -16.83 -5.50 0.03
C ASP A 298 -15.74 -6.35 -0.66
N ASP A 299 -15.93 -6.75 -1.93
CA ASP A 299 -15.10 -7.75 -2.63
C ASP A 299 -13.91 -7.18 -3.41
N VAL A 300 -13.98 -5.88 -3.74
CA VAL A 300 -12.97 -5.19 -4.56
C VAL A 300 -11.95 -4.52 -3.64
N GLU A 301 -10.67 -4.92 -3.75
CA GLU A 301 -9.63 -4.26 -2.96
C GLU A 301 -9.48 -2.77 -3.35
N PRO A 302 -9.41 -1.85 -2.38
CA PRO A 302 -9.20 -0.43 -2.66
C PRO A 302 -7.88 -0.20 -3.38
N MET A 303 -7.92 0.65 -4.41
CA MET A 303 -6.81 0.84 -5.35
C MET A 303 -5.68 1.69 -4.78
N ASP A 304 -4.45 1.28 -5.05
CA ASP A 304 -3.26 2.13 -4.93
C ASP A 304 -3.08 2.93 -6.23
N ASP A 305 -2.61 4.18 -6.14
CA ASP A 305 -2.44 5.08 -7.30
C ASP A 305 -1.44 4.55 -8.34
N ASP A 306 -0.49 3.71 -7.93
CA ASP A 306 0.52 3.08 -8.80
C ASP A 306 0.03 1.78 -9.49
N THR A 307 -1.27 1.49 -9.41
CA THR A 307 -1.86 0.34 -10.11
C THR A 307 -1.88 0.60 -11.63
N PRO A 308 -1.39 -0.32 -12.50
CA PRO A 308 -1.45 -0.13 -13.95
C PRO A 308 -2.89 0.15 -14.42
N GLU A 309 -3.06 1.00 -15.44
CA GLU A 309 -4.38 1.45 -15.94
C GLU A 309 -5.33 0.27 -16.23
N PHE A 310 -4.80 -0.81 -16.80
CA PHE A 310 -5.52 -2.06 -17.01
C PHE A 310 -6.25 -2.58 -15.76
N PHE A 311 -5.54 -2.66 -14.63
CA PHE A 311 -6.11 -3.14 -13.37
C PHE A 311 -7.05 -2.10 -12.74
N LYS A 312 -6.87 -0.80 -13.04
CA LYS A 312 -7.82 0.24 -12.65
C LYS A 312 -9.16 0.10 -13.39
N GLU A 313 -9.12 -0.19 -14.69
CA GLU A 313 -10.30 -0.46 -15.50
C GLU A 313 -11.02 -1.75 -15.06
N LEU A 314 -10.26 -2.81 -14.77
CA LEU A 314 -10.77 -4.09 -14.25
C LEU A 314 -11.67 -3.91 -13.02
N ASN A 315 -11.19 -3.17 -12.03
CA ASN A 315 -11.94 -2.89 -10.80
C ASN A 315 -13.16 -2.00 -11.06
N ALA A 316 -13.05 -1.01 -11.96
CA ALA A 316 -14.17 -0.15 -12.34
C ALA A 316 -15.28 -0.92 -13.07
N THR A 317 -14.92 -1.94 -13.86
CA THR A 317 -15.90 -2.86 -14.47
C THR A 317 -16.50 -3.83 -13.46
N ALA A 318 -15.76 -4.24 -12.43
CA ALA A 318 -16.29 -5.09 -11.36
C ALA A 318 -17.31 -4.37 -10.46
N ALA A 319 -17.12 -3.06 -10.22
CA ALA A 319 -18.03 -2.24 -9.41
C ALA A 319 -19.34 -1.84 -10.14
N LYS A 320 -19.46 -2.09 -11.45
CA LYS A 320 -20.68 -1.85 -12.22
C LYS A 320 -21.37 -3.18 -12.47
N ALA A 321 -22.65 -3.29 -12.11
CA ALA A 321 -23.49 -4.41 -12.55
C ALA A 321 -23.39 -4.54 -14.08
N PRO A 322 -23.17 -5.74 -14.63
CA PRO A 322 -22.86 -5.88 -16.04
C PRO A 322 -24.08 -5.51 -16.89
N GLU A 323 -24.05 -4.33 -17.53
CA GLU A 323 -24.90 -4.09 -18.70
C GLU A 323 -24.42 -5.04 -19.80
N LYS A 324 -25.27 -6.03 -20.12
CA LYS A 324 -25.02 -7.08 -21.12
C LYS A 324 -24.85 -6.47 -22.53
N THR A 325 -23.66 -6.00 -22.86
CA THR A 325 -23.27 -5.73 -24.25
C THR A 325 -22.54 -6.93 -24.82
N LYS A 326 -23.17 -7.61 -25.79
CA LYS A 326 -22.58 -8.71 -26.56
C LYS A 326 -21.41 -8.17 -27.40
N SER A 327 -20.19 -8.28 -26.87
CA SER A 327 -18.98 -8.11 -27.69
C SER A 327 -18.84 -9.31 -28.63
N LYS A 328 -19.20 -9.11 -29.91
CA LYS A 328 -19.01 -10.07 -31.01
C LYS A 328 -17.58 -10.00 -31.57
N ARG A 329 -16.55 -10.16 -30.74
CA ARG A 329 -15.17 -10.29 -31.26
C ARG A 329 -14.85 -11.78 -31.37
N LYS A 330 -14.65 -12.27 -32.60
CA LYS A 330 -14.30 -13.67 -32.87
C LYS A 330 -13.02 -14.03 -32.10
N LYS A 331 -13.02 -15.15 -31.38
CA LYS A 331 -11.89 -15.63 -30.58
C LYS A 331 -10.76 -16.07 -31.53
N THR A 332 -9.51 -15.70 -31.24
CA THR A 332 -8.32 -16.19 -31.95
C THR A 332 -7.93 -17.56 -31.40
N LYS A 333 -7.26 -18.41 -32.20
CA LYS A 333 -6.71 -19.68 -31.70
C LYS A 333 -5.69 -19.47 -30.58
N VAL A 334 -4.94 -18.37 -30.61
CA VAL A 334 -4.03 -18.00 -29.51
C VAL A 334 -4.79 -17.73 -28.21
N ALA A 335 -5.91 -17.00 -28.25
CA ALA A 335 -6.73 -16.76 -27.07
C ALA A 335 -7.30 -18.08 -26.49
N ALA A 336 -7.75 -19.00 -27.35
CA ALA A 336 -8.20 -20.33 -26.94
C ALA A 336 -7.06 -21.17 -26.33
N LEU A 337 -5.86 -21.11 -26.91
CA LEU A 337 -4.67 -21.78 -26.39
C LEU A 337 -4.29 -21.25 -24.99
N VAL A 338 -4.26 -19.93 -24.82
CA VAL A 338 -3.95 -19.27 -23.53
C VAL A 338 -4.98 -19.69 -22.47
N ARG A 339 -6.26 -19.70 -22.83
CA ARG A 339 -7.33 -20.18 -21.94
C ARG A 339 -7.08 -21.62 -21.48
N SER A 340 -6.81 -22.54 -22.42
CA SER A 340 -6.54 -23.95 -22.12
C SER A 340 -5.28 -24.13 -21.24
N LYS A 341 -4.25 -23.32 -21.45
CA LYS A 341 -3.04 -23.30 -20.60
C LYS A 341 -3.34 -22.89 -19.16
N ILE A 342 -4.16 -21.86 -18.98
CA ILE A 342 -4.58 -21.39 -17.65
C ILE A 342 -5.42 -22.47 -16.94
N GLU A 343 -6.38 -23.08 -17.65
CA GLU A 343 -7.19 -24.19 -17.13
C GLU A 343 -6.31 -25.34 -16.63
N ARG A 344 -5.35 -25.80 -17.45
CA ARG A 344 -4.40 -26.84 -17.06
C ARG A 344 -3.56 -26.46 -15.84
N ALA A 345 -3.08 -25.22 -15.77
CA ALA A 345 -2.31 -24.74 -14.62
C ALA A 345 -3.15 -24.75 -13.33
N LEU A 346 -4.41 -24.32 -13.39
CA LEU A 346 -5.34 -24.33 -12.26
C LEU A 346 -5.74 -25.74 -11.83
N GLU A 347 -5.92 -26.68 -12.77
CA GLU A 347 -6.20 -28.09 -12.48
C GLU A 347 -5.00 -28.77 -11.83
N SER A 348 -3.80 -28.62 -12.41
CA SER A 348 -2.58 -29.26 -11.92
C SER A 348 -2.17 -28.82 -10.51
N THR A 349 -2.65 -27.65 -10.07
CA THR A 349 -2.38 -27.08 -8.74
C THR A 349 -3.54 -27.28 -7.76
N GLU A 350 -4.65 -27.88 -8.19
CA GLU A 350 -5.87 -28.07 -7.40
C GLU A 350 -6.45 -26.74 -6.85
N LEU A 351 -6.25 -25.64 -7.59
CA LEU A 351 -6.67 -24.30 -7.18
C LEU A 351 -7.95 -23.82 -7.87
N MET A 352 -8.42 -24.52 -8.91
CA MET A 352 -9.55 -24.10 -9.74
C MET A 352 -10.79 -23.65 -8.92
N GLU A 353 -11.21 -24.47 -7.95
CA GLU A 353 -12.38 -24.20 -7.09
C GLU A 353 -12.05 -23.47 -5.79
N LYS A 354 -10.77 -23.25 -5.48
CA LYS A 354 -10.38 -22.48 -4.30
C LYS A 354 -10.67 -20.99 -4.51
N ARG A 355 -10.76 -20.25 -3.39
CA ARG A 355 -10.90 -18.79 -3.37
C ARG A 355 -9.58 -18.18 -2.91
N ALA A 356 -9.14 -17.10 -3.55
CA ALA A 356 -7.84 -16.46 -3.24
C ALA A 356 -7.71 -16.10 -1.76
N ARG A 357 -8.80 -15.69 -1.10
CA ARG A 357 -8.81 -15.35 0.33
C ARG A 357 -8.37 -16.49 1.27
N LEU A 358 -8.45 -17.74 0.82
CA LEU A 358 -8.15 -18.94 1.62
C LEU A 358 -6.79 -19.56 1.26
N CYS A 359 -6.16 -19.08 0.19
CA CYS A 359 -4.89 -19.61 -0.29
C CYS A 359 -3.73 -18.94 0.48
N ASP A 360 -2.66 -19.67 0.71
CA ASP A 360 -1.43 -19.16 1.32
C ASP A 360 -0.34 -18.85 0.28
N GLU A 361 0.84 -18.39 0.72
CA GLU A 361 1.95 -18.07 -0.18
C GLU A 361 2.42 -19.28 -1.01
N THR A 362 2.28 -20.49 -0.47
CA THR A 362 2.70 -21.73 -1.14
C THR A 362 1.77 -22.07 -2.30
N ASP A 363 0.45 -21.91 -2.10
CA ASP A 363 -0.54 -22.07 -3.16
C ASP A 363 -0.25 -21.12 -4.34
N PHE A 364 0.02 -19.83 -4.06
CA PHE A 364 0.34 -18.85 -5.11
C PHE A 364 1.66 -19.17 -5.82
N LEU A 365 2.67 -19.68 -5.11
CA LEU A 365 3.92 -20.10 -5.73
C LEU A 365 3.75 -21.29 -6.67
N LYS A 366 2.97 -22.29 -6.27
CA LYS A 366 2.64 -23.44 -7.12
C LYS A 366 1.94 -22.97 -8.39
N LEU A 367 0.97 -22.06 -8.26
CA LEU A 367 0.28 -21.48 -9.40
C LEU A 367 1.22 -20.73 -10.33
N LEU A 368 2.09 -19.87 -9.76
CA LEU A 368 3.05 -19.13 -10.57
C LEU A 368 3.98 -20.06 -11.34
N SER A 369 4.50 -21.09 -10.66
CA SER A 369 5.38 -22.07 -11.28
C SER A 369 4.67 -22.82 -12.42
N ALA A 370 3.41 -23.21 -12.23
CA ALA A 370 2.63 -23.90 -13.27
C ALA A 370 2.38 -22.99 -14.48
N LEU A 371 2.00 -21.74 -14.25
CA LEU A 371 1.78 -20.75 -15.32
C LEU A 371 3.07 -20.45 -16.10
N ASN A 372 4.18 -20.21 -15.39
CA ASN A 372 5.47 -19.96 -16.02
C ASN A 372 5.94 -21.17 -16.86
N SER A 373 5.67 -22.39 -16.42
CA SER A 373 5.99 -23.60 -17.19
C SER A 373 5.20 -23.72 -18.51
N GLU A 374 4.03 -23.08 -18.57
CA GLU A 374 3.21 -22.98 -19.78
C GLU A 374 3.53 -21.74 -20.63
N GLY A 375 4.49 -20.90 -20.21
CA GLY A 375 4.90 -19.66 -20.86
C GLY A 375 4.03 -18.44 -20.54
N ILE A 376 3.18 -18.53 -19.51
CA ILE A 376 2.30 -17.43 -19.08
C ILE A 376 3.02 -16.59 -18.02
N HIS A 377 3.23 -15.32 -18.33
CA HIS A 377 3.99 -14.36 -17.52
C HIS A 377 3.22 -13.06 -17.27
N PHE A 378 3.59 -12.35 -16.20
CA PHE A 378 2.92 -11.12 -15.75
C PHE A 378 3.78 -9.85 -15.88
N ALA A 379 5.08 -10.00 -16.11
CA ALA A 379 6.05 -8.92 -16.22
C ALA A 379 6.80 -8.93 -17.56
#